data_AF-A0A6P6NIS6-F1
#
_entry.id   AF-A0A6P6NIS6-F1
#
_cell.length_a   1.000
_cell.length_b   1.000
_cell.length_c   1.000
_cell.angle_alpha   90.00
_cell.angle_beta   90.00
_cell.angle_gamma   90.00
#
_symmetry.space_group_name_H-M   'P 1'
#
loop_
_entity.id
_entity.type
_entity.pdbx_description
1 polymer ?
#
loop_
_entity_poly.entity_id
_entity_poly.type
_entity_poly.pdbx_seq_one_letter_code
_entity_poly.pdbx_strand_id
1 'polypeptide(L)'
;MAAGAAVGEGQIQRIIRDLRDAVSELTKEYKENGEPITDDSTNLHKFSYKLEYLLQFDQKEKTTFLGYRKDYWDYFSDCLAKIRGANDGIRFVKSIPELKTSLGKGRAFIRYSLVHQRLADTLQQCLMNHRVTR
;
A
#
# COMPACT_ATOMS: atom_id res chain seq x y z
N MET A 1 -17.07 -13.00 -21.15
CA MET A 1 -15.94 -13.34 -20.25
C MET A 1 -14.65 -12.63 -20.67
N ALA A 2 -14.17 -12.74 -21.92
CA ALA A 2 -12.91 -12.09 -22.36
C ALA A 2 -12.93 -10.54 -22.40
N ALA A 3 -14.06 -9.92 -22.73
CA ALA A 3 -14.17 -8.45 -22.80
C ALA A 3 -14.02 -7.74 -21.44
N GLY A 4 -14.45 -8.38 -20.34
CA GLY A 4 -14.32 -7.82 -18.99
C GLY A 4 -12.86 -7.83 -18.48
N ALA A 5 -12.08 -8.85 -18.85
CA ALA A 5 -10.66 -8.93 -18.52
C ALA A 5 -9.85 -7.83 -19.24
N ALA A 6 -10.10 -7.62 -20.53
CA ALA A 6 -9.40 -6.61 -21.32
C ALA A 6 -9.67 -5.16 -20.85
N VAL A 7 -10.90 -4.88 -20.40
CA VAL A 7 -11.27 -3.56 -19.82
C VAL A 7 -10.57 -3.33 -18.48
N GLY A 8 -10.51 -4.37 -17.64
CA GLY A 8 -9.78 -4.33 -16.37
C GLY A 8 -8.28 -4.07 -16.56
N GLU A 9 -7.64 -4.76 -17.50
CA GLU A 9 -6.22 -4.56 -17.83
C GLU A 9 -5.92 -3.13 -18.28
N GLY A 10 -6.73 -2.57 -19.17
CA GLY A 10 -6.58 -1.17 -19.62
C GLY A 10 -6.70 -0.17 -18.48
N GLN A 11 -7.61 -0.41 -17.54
CA GLN A 11 -7.78 0.41 -16.34
C GLN A 11 -6.57 0.30 -15.40
N ILE A 12 -6.05 -0.90 -15.14
CA ILE A 12 -4.85 -1.09 -14.30
C ILE A 12 -3.67 -0.33 -14.86
N GLN A 13 -3.40 -0.47 -16.17
CA GLN A 13 -2.27 0.21 -16.82
C GLN A 13 -2.38 1.73 -16.71
N ARG A 14 -3.60 2.27 -16.74
CA ARG A 14 -3.85 3.69 -16.46
C ARG A 14 -3.55 4.04 -15.01
N ILE A 15 -4.01 3.25 -14.04
CA ILE A 15 -3.73 3.52 -12.62
C ILE A 15 -2.23 3.41 -12.28
N ILE A 16 -1.50 2.47 -12.89
CA ILE A 16 -0.04 2.36 -12.74
C ILE A 16 0.65 3.63 -13.26
N ARG A 17 0.20 4.13 -14.42
CA ARG A 17 0.71 5.40 -14.97
C ARG A 17 0.41 6.58 -14.05
N ASP A 18 -0.83 6.70 -13.58
CA ASP A 18 -1.24 7.75 -12.64
C ASP A 18 -0.43 7.70 -11.33
N LEU A 19 -0.10 6.49 -10.84
CA LEU A 19 0.75 6.30 -9.66
C LEU A 19 2.19 6.78 -9.93
N ARG A 20 2.75 6.44 -11.10
CA ARG A 20 4.08 6.91 -11.52
C ARG A 20 4.13 8.43 -11.63
N ASP A 21 3.07 9.03 -12.17
CA ASP A 21 2.95 10.48 -12.30
C ASP A 21 2.87 11.12 -10.90
N ALA A 22 2.09 10.56 -9.98
CA ALA A 22 2.01 11.04 -8.60
C ALA A 22 3.37 10.97 -7.86
N VAL A 23 4.16 9.91 -8.08
CA VAL A 23 5.54 9.83 -7.54
C VAL A 23 6.44 10.93 -8.14
N SER A 24 6.29 11.22 -9.43
CA SER A 24 7.07 12.26 -10.11
C SER A 24 6.68 13.65 -9.60
N GLU A 25 5.38 13.90 -9.40
CA GLU A 25 4.84 15.14 -8.82
C GLU A 25 5.34 15.34 -7.38
N LEU A 26 5.30 14.30 -6.53
CA LEU A 26 5.87 14.33 -5.17
C LEU A 26 7.37 14.65 -5.17
N THR A 27 8.12 14.04 -6.09
CA THR A 27 9.56 14.28 -6.21
C THR A 27 9.85 15.73 -6.63
N LYS A 28 9.02 16.28 -7.52
CA LYS A 28 9.12 17.67 -7.97
C LYS A 28 8.79 18.62 -6.81
N GLU A 29 7.68 18.39 -6.11
CA GLU A 29 7.24 19.18 -4.95
C GLU A 29 8.33 19.25 -3.87
N TYR A 30 8.92 18.11 -3.51
CA TYR A 30 10.04 18.06 -2.57
C TYR A 30 11.24 18.90 -3.02
N LYS A 31 11.60 18.83 -4.31
CA LYS A 31 12.75 19.55 -4.87
C LYS A 31 12.51 21.07 -4.96
N GLU A 32 11.28 21.49 -5.26
CA GLU A 32 10.91 22.90 -5.40
C GLU A 32 10.77 23.59 -4.05
N ASN A 33 10.17 22.90 -3.07
CA ASN A 33 9.96 23.46 -1.73
C ASN A 33 11.21 23.34 -0.85
N GLY A 34 12.05 22.31 -1.07
CA GLY A 34 13.22 22.03 -0.24
C GLY A 34 12.88 21.46 1.14
N GLU A 35 11.61 21.12 1.38
CA GLU A 35 11.08 20.61 2.65
C GLU A 35 10.41 19.24 2.45
N PRO A 36 10.40 18.36 3.48
CA PRO A 36 9.68 17.09 3.42
C PRO A 36 8.19 17.26 3.09
N ILE A 37 7.64 16.32 2.32
CA ILE A 37 6.22 16.29 1.99
C ILE A 37 5.39 16.14 3.27
N THR A 38 4.34 16.95 3.42
CA THR A 38 3.41 16.89 4.55
C THR A 38 2.02 16.43 4.13
N ASP A 39 1.12 16.26 5.11
CA ASP A 39 -0.20 15.67 4.92
C ASP A 39 -1.20 16.54 4.15
N ASP A 40 -0.87 17.80 3.92
CA ASP A 40 -1.67 18.71 3.08
C ASP A 40 -1.39 18.54 1.56
N SER A 41 -0.35 17.78 1.20
CA SER A 41 0.01 17.54 -0.20
C SER A 41 -1.06 16.76 -0.96
N THR A 42 -1.63 17.39 -1.99
CA THR A 42 -2.59 16.75 -2.89
C THR A 42 -1.94 15.64 -3.72
N ASN A 43 -0.65 15.75 -4.02
CA ASN A 43 0.12 14.70 -4.68
C ASN A 43 0.28 13.48 -3.78
N LEU A 44 0.48 13.67 -2.47
CA LEU A 44 0.52 12.58 -1.50
C LEU A 44 -0.83 11.86 -1.39
N HIS A 45 -1.93 12.62 -1.40
CA HIS A 45 -3.29 12.05 -1.45
C HIS A 45 -3.51 11.21 -2.72
N LYS A 46 -3.13 11.75 -3.89
CA LYS A 46 -3.22 11.05 -5.18
C LYS A 46 -2.40 9.78 -5.18
N PHE A 47 -1.13 9.83 -4.74
CA PHE A 47 -0.27 8.67 -4.57
C PHE A 47 -0.92 7.60 -3.69
N SER A 48 -1.40 8.00 -2.51
CA SER A 48 -1.97 7.09 -1.52
C SER A 48 -3.20 6.36 -2.05
N TYR A 49 -4.11 7.09 -2.71
CA TYR A 49 -5.31 6.50 -3.28
C TYR A 49 -5.01 5.55 -4.46
N LYS A 50 -4.06 5.92 -5.33
CA LYS A 50 -3.69 5.06 -6.49
C LYS A 50 -2.99 3.79 -6.03
N LEU A 51 -2.12 3.87 -5.02
CA LEU A 51 -1.49 2.69 -4.44
C LEU A 51 -2.51 1.78 -3.73
N GLU A 52 -3.41 2.36 -2.93
CA GLU A 52 -4.50 1.62 -2.28
C GLU A 52 -5.37 0.89 -3.31
N TYR A 53 -5.74 1.56 -4.42
CA TYR A 53 -6.47 0.94 -5.51
C TYR A 53 -5.74 -0.30 -6.06
N LEU A 54 -4.43 -0.20 -6.32
CA LEU A 54 -3.66 -1.33 -6.85
C LEU A 54 -3.54 -2.48 -5.84
N LEU A 55 -3.43 -2.17 -4.54
CA LEU A 55 -3.36 -3.18 -3.48
C LEU A 55 -4.68 -3.93 -3.28
N GLN A 56 -5.81 -3.31 -3.66
CA GLN A 56 -7.14 -3.90 -3.61
C GLN A 56 -7.57 -4.51 -4.96
N PHE A 57 -6.86 -4.20 -6.04
CA PHE A 57 -7.18 -4.70 -7.36
C PHE A 57 -7.05 -6.23 -7.40
N ASP A 58 -8.14 -6.90 -7.83
CA ASP A 58 -8.26 -8.36 -7.88
C ASP A 58 -7.93 -9.06 -6.54
N GLN A 59 -8.03 -8.34 -5.43
CA GLN A 59 -7.80 -8.91 -4.11
C GLN A 59 -8.94 -9.86 -3.77
N LYS A 60 -8.59 -11.13 -3.54
CA LYS A 60 -9.53 -12.16 -3.08
C LYS A 60 -10.11 -11.76 -1.72
N GLU A 61 -11.44 -11.69 -1.64
CA GLU A 61 -12.14 -11.40 -0.38
C GLU A 61 -11.82 -12.47 0.68
N LYS A 62 -11.43 -12.01 1.86
CA LYS A 62 -11.09 -12.86 3.00
C LYS A 62 -11.65 -12.27 4.28
N THR A 63 -12.04 -13.14 5.21
CA THR A 63 -12.48 -12.76 6.55
C THR A 63 -11.71 -13.55 7.60
N THR A 64 -11.65 -13.01 8.82
CA THR A 64 -11.21 -13.76 10.00
C THR A 64 -12.31 -14.73 10.47
N PHE A 65 -11.99 -15.64 11.39
CA PHE A 65 -12.96 -16.57 11.97
C PHE A 65 -14.17 -15.85 12.61
N LEU A 66 -13.96 -14.66 13.18
CA LEU A 66 -15.01 -13.82 13.77
C LEU A 66 -15.71 -12.90 12.76
N GLY A 67 -15.47 -13.07 11.45
CA GLY A 67 -16.16 -12.34 10.39
C GLY A 67 -15.56 -10.97 10.02
N TYR A 68 -14.49 -10.51 10.67
CA TYR A 68 -13.85 -9.25 10.27
C TYR A 68 -13.22 -9.36 8.88
N ARG A 69 -13.54 -8.41 7.98
CA ARG A 69 -12.95 -8.31 6.64
C ARG A 69 -11.45 -8.05 6.73
N LYS A 70 -10.69 -8.88 6.00
CA LYS A 70 -9.26 -8.68 5.76
C LYS A 70 -9.04 -7.78 4.54
N ASP A 71 -7.91 -7.11 4.54
CA ASP A 71 -7.52 -6.17 3.49
C ASP A 71 -5.99 -6.24 3.26
N TYR A 72 -5.42 -5.33 2.48
CA TYR A 72 -4.00 -5.35 2.13
C TYR A 72 -3.04 -5.23 3.34
N TRP A 73 -3.51 -4.78 4.50
CA TRP A 73 -2.77 -4.89 5.76
C TRP A 73 -2.49 -6.34 6.15
N ASP A 74 -3.48 -7.22 6.02
CA ASP A 74 -3.30 -8.64 6.34
C ASP A 74 -2.27 -9.26 5.39
N TYR A 75 -2.28 -8.88 4.12
CA TYR A 75 -1.25 -9.26 3.15
C TYR A 75 0.15 -8.82 3.59
N PHE A 76 0.35 -7.55 3.98
CA PHE A 76 1.63 -7.08 4.50
C PHE A 76 2.06 -7.82 5.76
N SER A 77 1.14 -8.03 6.71
CA SER A 77 1.43 -8.77 7.93
C SER A 77 1.82 -10.22 7.63
N ASP A 78 1.14 -10.90 6.70
CA ASP A 78 1.44 -12.28 6.30
C ASP A 78 2.79 -12.40 5.59
N CYS A 79 3.14 -11.43 4.74
CA CYS A 79 4.44 -11.38 4.07
C CYS A 79 5.61 -11.10 5.00
N LEU A 80 5.45 -10.17 5.95
CA LEU A 80 6.59 -9.52 6.61
C LEU A 80 6.76 -9.89 8.09
N ALA A 81 5.73 -10.37 8.79
CA ALA A 81 5.78 -10.51 10.25
C ALA A 81 6.91 -11.43 10.74
N LYS A 82 7.31 -12.42 9.94
CA LYS A 82 8.35 -13.40 10.26
C LYS A 82 9.74 -13.04 9.74
N ILE A 83 9.88 -11.93 9.00
CA ILE A 83 11.15 -11.49 8.43
C ILE A 83 11.85 -10.56 9.43
N ARG A 84 13.01 -10.98 9.96
CA ARG A 84 13.83 -10.14 10.87
C ARG A 84 14.29 -8.89 10.12
N GLY A 85 14.16 -7.72 10.76
CA GLY A 85 14.53 -6.41 10.19
C GLY A 85 13.46 -5.77 9.29
N ALA A 86 12.52 -6.54 8.75
CA ALA A 86 11.43 -6.01 7.92
C ALA A 86 10.13 -5.79 8.72
N ASN A 87 10.03 -6.28 9.95
CA ASN A 87 8.79 -6.31 10.73
C ASN A 87 8.56 -5.12 11.69
N ASP A 88 9.44 -4.11 11.71
CA ASP A 88 9.29 -2.96 12.62
C ASP A 88 8.03 -2.15 12.34
N GLY A 89 7.71 -1.89 11.06
CA GLY A 89 6.45 -1.24 10.69
C GLY A 89 5.22 -2.07 11.07
N ILE A 90 5.33 -3.41 11.04
CA ILE A 90 4.25 -4.30 11.48
C ILE A 90 4.03 -4.16 12.99
N ARG A 91 5.11 -4.11 13.79
CA ARG A 91 5.04 -3.91 15.24
C ARG A 91 4.46 -2.54 15.58
N PHE A 92 4.94 -1.49 14.93
CA PHE A 92 4.48 -0.11 15.12
C PHE A 92 2.97 0.02 14.87
N VAL A 93 2.46 -0.47 13.73
CA VAL A 93 1.03 -0.36 13.44
C VAL A 93 0.19 -1.19 14.41
N LYS A 94 0.68 -2.36 14.86
CA LYS A 94 -0.01 -3.18 15.87
C LYS A 94 -0.05 -2.53 17.26
N SER A 95 0.88 -1.63 17.59
CA SER A 95 0.90 -0.94 18.88
C SER A 95 -0.02 0.27 18.95
N ILE A 96 -0.68 0.69 17.85
CA ILE A 96 -1.62 1.82 17.83
C ILE A 96 -3.04 1.32 18.12
N PRO A 97 -3.57 1.52 19.35
CA PRO A 97 -4.86 0.96 19.74
C PRO A 97 -6.05 1.59 19.01
N GLU A 98 -5.92 2.81 18.47
CA GLU A 98 -6.95 3.54 17.75
C GLU A 98 -7.27 2.93 16.38
N LEU A 99 -6.32 2.19 15.78
CA LEU A 99 -6.51 1.55 14.48
C LEU A 99 -7.31 0.25 14.63
N LYS A 100 -8.63 0.34 14.43
CA LYS A 100 -9.55 -0.79 14.63
C LYS A 100 -9.75 -1.68 13.39
N THR A 101 -9.53 -1.15 12.19
CA THR A 101 -9.83 -1.86 10.92
C THR A 101 -8.57 -2.30 10.19
N SER A 102 -8.66 -3.36 9.39
CA SER A 102 -7.55 -3.80 8.53
C SER A 102 -7.14 -2.70 7.55
N LEU A 103 -8.11 -2.06 6.90
CA LEU A 103 -7.89 -0.92 6.01
C LEU A 103 -7.14 0.24 6.71
N GLY A 104 -7.58 0.63 7.91
CA GLY A 104 -6.92 1.71 8.67
C GLY A 104 -5.47 1.37 9.04
N LYS A 105 -5.22 0.12 9.44
CA LYS A 105 -3.86 -0.39 9.68
C LYS A 105 -3.01 -0.38 8.41
N GLY A 106 -3.59 -0.72 7.27
CA GLY A 106 -2.92 -0.70 5.98
C GLY A 106 -2.45 0.71 5.60
N ARG A 107 -3.34 1.69 5.72
CA ARG A 107 -3.02 3.11 5.49
C ARG A 107 -1.92 3.60 6.42
N ALA A 108 -1.99 3.26 7.70
CA ALA A 108 -0.95 3.60 8.67
C ALA A 108 0.41 2.97 8.31
N PHE A 109 0.41 1.72 7.84
CA PHE A 109 1.62 1.02 7.42
C PHE A 109 2.28 1.64 6.19
N ILE A 110 1.50 2.06 5.19
CA ILE A 110 2.00 2.77 4.01
C ILE A 110 2.66 4.09 4.44
N ARG A 111 1.97 4.88 5.28
CA ARG A 111 2.48 6.16 5.79
C ARG A 111 3.75 5.98 6.63
N TYR A 112 3.77 4.99 7.53
CA TYR A 112 4.98 4.62 8.27
C TYR A 112 6.14 4.31 7.31
N SER A 113 5.88 3.52 6.27
CA SER A 113 6.91 3.10 5.31
C SER A 113 7.43 4.26 4.46
N LEU A 114 6.60 5.26 4.16
CA LEU A 114 7.03 6.49 3.48
C LEU A 114 7.95 7.33 4.38
N VAL A 115 7.54 7.58 5.63
CA VAL A 115 8.35 8.33 6.62
C VAL A 115 9.72 7.69 6.82
N HIS A 116 9.78 6.36 6.82
CA HIS A 116 11.02 5.60 7.00
C HIS A 116 11.71 5.23 5.67
N GLN A 117 11.30 5.83 4.54
CA GLN A 117 11.93 5.68 3.22
C GLN A 117 12.13 4.23 2.75
N ARG A 118 11.16 3.35 3.07
CA ARG A 118 11.28 1.90 2.89
C ARG A 118 10.11 1.26 2.16
N LEU A 119 9.19 2.07 1.62
CA LEU A 119 7.98 1.57 0.97
C LEU A 119 8.30 0.68 -0.24
N ALA A 120 9.26 1.08 -1.07
CA ALA A 120 9.65 0.31 -2.25
C ALA A 120 10.18 -1.09 -1.89
N ASP A 121 11.16 -1.17 -0.99
CA ASP A 121 11.71 -2.44 -0.49
C ASP A 121 10.64 -3.31 0.18
N THR A 122 9.75 -2.67 0.95
CA THR A 122 8.65 -3.35 1.65
C THR A 122 7.69 -4.00 0.65
N LEU A 123 7.29 -3.27 -0.40
CA LEU A 123 6.44 -3.79 -1.47
C LEU A 123 7.14 -4.90 -2.24
N GLN A 124 8.41 -4.69 -2.61
CA GLN A 124 9.21 -5.68 -3.34
C GLN A 124 9.30 -7.00 -2.56
N GLN A 125 9.60 -6.96 -1.26
CA GLN A 125 9.64 -8.16 -0.42
C GLN A 125 8.30 -8.91 -0.39
N CYS A 126 7.18 -8.18 -0.37
CA CYS A 126 5.87 -8.81 -0.41
C CYS A 126 5.60 -9.46 -1.78
N LEU A 127 5.88 -8.76 -2.87
CA LEU A 127 5.65 -9.24 -4.23
C LEU A 127 6.52 -10.46 -4.58
N MET A 128 7.73 -10.55 -4.01
CA MET A 128 8.61 -11.71 -4.15
C MET A 128 8.13 -12.94 -3.34
N ASN A 129 7.20 -12.78 -2.40
CA ASN A 129 6.64 -13.88 -1.64
C ASN A 129 5.48 -14.56 -2.39
N HIS A 130 5.82 -15.33 -3.42
CA HIS A 130 4.86 -16.05 -4.27
C HIS A 130 3.97 -17.06 -3.52
N ARG A 131 4.28 -17.41 -2.27
CA ARG A 131 3.42 -18.27 -1.45
C ARG A 131 2.18 -17.52 -0.95
N VAL A 132 2.34 -16.23 -0.67
CA VAL A 132 1.30 -15.34 -0.15
C VAL A 132 0.61 -14.59 -1.28
N THR A 133 1.38 -14.09 -2.25
CA THR A 133 0.91 -13.39 -3.45
C THR A 133 0.38 -14.41 -4.46
N ARG A 134 -0.94 -14.53 -4.59
CA ARG A 134 -1.64 -15.60 -5.34
C ARG A 134 -2.72 -15.08 -6.26
#